data_AF-W0A9K9-F1
#
_entry.id   AF-W0A9K9-F1
#
_cell.length_a   1.000
_cell.length_b   1.000
_cell.length_c   1.000
_cell.angle_alpha   90.00
_cell.angle_beta   90.00
_cell.angle_gamma   90.00
#
_symmetry.space_group_name_H-M   'P 1'
#
loop_
_entity.id
_entity.type
_entity.pdbx_description
1 polymer ?
#
loop_
_entity_poly.entity_id
_entity_poly.type
_entity_poly.pdbx_seq_one_letter_code
_entity_poly.pdbx_strand_id
1 'polypeptide(L)'
;MRMEQRLTELRRAHAALAAGCAFVAGEPPQRLPAASPLAELARVRVQGNHLRELDRLLSVLIDAVAGLHQGPGSDRRRIARMRNTAHKLQSVERAPAIDGETRRLYAIGRISACLHHCGGVVHAASLYRDVRIAEGTAWQVSLPAGAAKDSARLLLSSRAIGIISGLYHDIGDRLIVGFPGAAIDVDFCGTRAYIGPATVAGDEI
;
A
#
# COMPACT_ATOMS: atom_id res chain seq x y z
N MET A 1 -10.60 22.62 -20.31
CA MET A 1 -11.04 21.21 -20.25
C MET A 1 -9.98 20.22 -19.72
N ARG A 2 -8.68 20.32 -20.02
CA ARG A 2 -7.67 19.32 -19.57
C ARG A 2 -7.28 19.35 -18.08
N MET A 3 -7.47 20.47 -17.37
CA MET A 3 -7.04 20.61 -15.96
C MET A 3 -8.06 20.03 -14.97
N GLU A 4 -9.34 20.34 -15.13
CA GLU A 4 -10.43 19.83 -14.29
C GLU A 4 -10.52 18.30 -14.32
N GLN A 5 -10.30 17.70 -15.51
CA GLN A 5 -10.23 16.25 -15.64
C GLN A 5 -9.07 15.67 -14.82
N ARG A 6 -7.88 16.28 -14.86
CA ARG A 6 -6.71 15.81 -14.09
C ARG A 6 -6.91 15.98 -12.58
N LEU A 7 -7.55 17.06 -12.14
CA LEU A 7 -7.93 17.23 -10.73
C LEU A 7 -8.95 16.18 -10.29
N THR A 8 -9.89 15.82 -11.16
CA THR A 8 -10.85 14.75 -10.90
C THR A 8 -10.17 13.38 -10.80
N GLU A 9 -9.20 13.10 -11.67
CA GLU A 9 -8.38 11.88 -11.63
C GLU A 9 -7.57 11.81 -10.32
N LEU A 10 -6.93 12.92 -9.92
CA LEU A 10 -6.21 13.03 -8.66
C LEU A 10 -7.11 12.70 -7.45
N ARG A 11 -8.30 13.30 -7.39
CA ARG A 11 -9.29 13.05 -6.32
C ARG A 11 -9.68 11.59 -6.23
N ARG A 12 -10.02 10.98 -7.37
CA ARG A 12 -10.42 9.56 -7.41
C ARG A 12 -9.29 8.65 -6.96
N ALA A 13 -8.05 8.94 -7.36
CA ALA A 13 -6.89 8.17 -6.95
C ALA A 13 -6.62 8.29 -5.43
N HIS A 14 -6.73 9.50 -4.87
CA HIS A 14 -6.57 9.73 -3.43
C HIS A 14 -7.66 9.03 -2.63
N ALA A 15 -8.93 9.17 -3.01
CA ALA A 15 -10.02 8.52 -2.32
C ALA A 15 -9.97 6.99 -2.41
N ALA A 16 -9.54 6.44 -3.56
CA ALA A 16 -9.30 5.00 -3.68
C ALA A 16 -8.18 4.51 -2.75
N LEU A 17 -7.08 5.27 -2.64
CA LEU A 17 -6.00 4.98 -1.69
C LEU A 17 -6.50 5.05 -0.24
N ALA A 18 -7.23 6.10 0.13
CA ALA A 18 -7.80 6.26 1.47
C ALA A 18 -8.74 5.12 1.85
N ALA A 19 -9.65 4.74 0.94
CA ALA A 19 -10.55 3.60 1.11
C ALA A 19 -9.78 2.28 1.24
N GLY A 20 -8.74 2.07 0.42
CA GLY A 20 -7.86 0.90 0.54
C GLY A 20 -7.13 0.84 1.88
N CYS A 21 -6.60 1.97 2.37
CA CYS A 21 -5.95 2.05 3.67
C CYS A 21 -6.92 1.70 4.81
N ALA A 22 -8.15 2.24 4.76
CA ALA A 22 -9.19 1.95 5.74
C ALA A 22 -9.62 0.47 5.71
N PHE A 23 -9.79 -0.11 4.52
CA PHE A 23 -10.10 -1.53 4.36
C PHE A 23 -9.02 -2.42 4.99
N VAL A 24 -7.75 -2.18 4.65
CA VAL A 24 -6.62 -2.97 5.14
C VAL A 24 -6.40 -2.80 6.65
N ALA A 25 -6.61 -1.60 7.19
CA ALA A 25 -6.46 -1.33 8.63
C ALA A 25 -7.65 -1.87 9.46
N GLY A 26 -8.86 -1.88 8.88
CA GLY A 26 -10.08 -2.31 9.54
C GLY A 26 -10.31 -3.82 9.51
N GLU A 27 -9.58 -4.57 8.68
CA GLU A 27 -9.76 -6.02 8.60
C GLU A 27 -9.39 -6.68 9.94
N PRO A 28 -10.36 -7.30 10.63
CA PRO A 28 -10.07 -8.00 11.87
C PRO A 28 -9.11 -9.15 11.56
N PRO A 29 -8.17 -9.49 12.45
CA PRO A 29 -7.39 -10.70 12.29
C PRO A 29 -8.38 -11.87 12.19
N GLN A 30 -8.49 -12.46 11.00
CA GLN A 30 -9.44 -13.54 10.75
C GLN A 30 -9.24 -14.59 11.84
N ARG A 31 -10.26 -14.80 12.68
CA ARG A 31 -10.33 -15.89 13.67
C ARG A 31 -10.58 -17.18 12.91
N LEU A 32 -9.64 -17.58 12.07
CA LEU A 32 -9.64 -18.90 11.48
C LEU A 32 -9.48 -19.91 12.63
N PRO A 33 -10.26 -20.99 12.67
CA PRO A 33 -10.10 -22.06 13.66
C PRO A 33 -8.68 -22.64 13.57
N ALA A 34 -8.23 -23.27 14.66
CA ALA A 34 -6.86 -23.73 14.92
C ALA A 34 -6.01 -24.00 13.65
N ALA A 35 -4.87 -23.30 13.59
CA ALA A 35 -3.93 -23.16 12.49
C ALA A 35 -3.72 -24.42 11.63
N SER A 36 -4.49 -24.56 10.54
CA SER A 36 -4.05 -25.40 9.43
C SER A 36 -2.94 -24.67 8.65
N PRO A 37 -1.92 -25.38 8.12
CA PRO A 37 -0.90 -24.78 7.27
C PRO A 37 -1.48 -24.00 6.07
N LEU A 38 -2.64 -24.44 5.58
CA LEU A 38 -3.37 -23.76 4.51
C LEU A 38 -3.96 -22.42 4.96
N ALA A 39 -4.54 -22.36 6.16
CA ALA A 39 -5.06 -21.13 6.76
C ALA A 39 -3.94 -20.10 7.02
N GLU A 40 -2.75 -20.57 7.40
CA GLU A 40 -1.58 -19.69 7.55
C GLU A 40 -1.09 -19.16 6.20
N LEU A 41 -0.97 -20.02 5.18
CA LEU A 41 -0.59 -19.60 3.84
C LEU A 41 -1.61 -18.62 3.22
N ALA A 42 -2.91 -18.84 3.45
CA ALA A 42 -3.96 -17.93 3.02
C ALA A 42 -3.78 -16.55 3.66
N ARG A 43 -3.54 -16.48 4.97
CA ARG A 43 -3.29 -15.21 5.69
C ARG A 43 -2.06 -14.49 5.14
N VAL A 44 -0.97 -15.20 4.90
CA VAL A 44 0.25 -14.61 4.29
C VAL A 44 -0.04 -14.00 2.92
N ARG A 45 -0.79 -14.72 2.06
CA ARG A 45 -1.16 -14.23 0.72
C ARG A 45 -2.07 -13.01 0.79
N VAL A 46 -3.05 -13.02 1.69
CA VAL A 46 -3.95 -11.88 1.93
C VAL A 46 -3.13 -10.65 2.33
N GLN A 47 -2.23 -10.77 3.31
CA GLN A 47 -1.34 -9.66 3.69
C GLN A 47 -0.45 -9.17 2.53
N GLY A 48 0.13 -10.09 1.76
CA GLY A 48 0.93 -9.73 0.58
C GLY A 48 0.11 -8.99 -0.48
N ASN A 49 -1.14 -9.43 -0.73
CA ASN A 49 -2.04 -8.79 -1.67
C ASN A 49 -2.45 -7.39 -1.22
N HIS A 50 -2.73 -7.20 0.08
CA HIS A 50 -3.05 -5.88 0.64
C HIS A 50 -1.90 -4.90 0.43
N LEU A 51 -0.67 -5.28 0.79
CA LEU A 51 0.49 -4.41 0.60
C LEU A 51 0.70 -4.06 -0.88
N ARG A 52 0.54 -5.05 -1.78
CA ARG A 52 0.68 -4.84 -3.22
C ARG A 52 -0.39 -3.90 -3.77
N GLU A 53 -1.61 -4.00 -3.29
CA GLU A 53 -2.71 -3.15 -3.72
C GLU A 53 -2.54 -1.71 -3.20
N LEU A 54 -2.14 -1.52 -1.94
CA LEU A 54 -1.80 -0.20 -1.41
C LEU A 54 -0.66 0.46 -2.21
N ASP A 55 0.38 -0.30 -2.56
CA ASP A 55 1.49 0.20 -3.37
C ASP A 55 1.03 0.60 -4.79
N ARG A 56 0.13 -0.19 -5.39
CA ARG A 56 -0.46 0.13 -6.69
C ARG A 56 -1.32 1.40 -6.63
N LEU A 57 -2.18 1.52 -5.63
CA LEU A 57 -3.04 2.69 -5.44
C LEU A 57 -2.21 3.96 -5.24
N LEU A 58 -1.16 3.89 -4.42
CA LEU A 58 -0.22 5.00 -4.24
C LEU A 58 0.52 5.34 -5.54
N SER A 59 0.98 4.34 -6.29
CA SER A 59 1.59 4.59 -7.60
C SER A 59 0.64 5.32 -8.56
N VAL A 60 -0.64 4.95 -8.60
CA VAL A 60 -1.65 5.63 -9.43
C VAL A 60 -1.85 7.08 -8.97
N LEU A 61 -1.90 7.32 -7.66
CA LEU A 61 -1.97 8.66 -7.11
C LEU A 61 -0.76 9.52 -7.51
N ILE A 62 0.46 8.98 -7.38
CA ILE A 62 1.68 9.68 -7.78
C ILE A 62 1.68 10.00 -9.28
N ASP A 63 1.20 9.08 -10.13
CA ASP A 63 1.08 9.32 -11.58
C ASP A 63 0.08 10.45 -11.90
N ALA A 64 -1.02 10.55 -11.14
CA ALA A 64 -1.98 11.65 -11.25
C ALA A 64 -1.36 12.99 -10.84
N VAL A 65 -0.62 13.03 -9.72
CA VAL A 65 0.12 14.21 -9.26
C VAL A 65 1.17 14.65 -10.29
N ALA A 66 1.94 13.70 -10.83
CA ALA A 66 2.92 13.98 -11.89
C ALA A 66 2.26 14.56 -13.15
N GLY A 67 1.01 14.17 -13.44
CA GLY A 67 0.23 14.73 -14.54
C GLY A 67 -0.18 16.19 -14.37
N LEU A 68 -0.21 16.70 -13.14
CA LEU A 68 -0.55 18.10 -12.84
C LEU A 68 0.66 19.03 -12.82
N HIS A 69 1.86 18.51 -12.57
CA HIS A 69 3.09 19.28 -12.65
C HIS A 69 3.40 19.67 -14.11
N GLN A 70 3.43 20.97 -14.42
CA GLN A 70 3.73 21.51 -15.76
C GLN A 70 5.10 22.18 -15.85
N GLY A 71 6.10 21.65 -15.13
CA GLY A 71 7.45 22.23 -15.13
C GLY A 71 8.33 21.71 -16.28
N PRO A 72 9.25 22.53 -16.82
CA PRO A 72 10.33 22.03 -17.66
C PRO A 72 11.14 20.99 -16.88
N GLY A 73 11.30 19.78 -17.45
CA GLY A 73 11.92 18.63 -16.78
C GLY A 73 10.95 17.64 -16.12
N SER A 74 9.64 17.88 -16.13
CA SER A 74 8.64 16.88 -15.70
C SER A 74 8.49 15.77 -16.74
N ASP A 75 9.34 14.73 -16.65
CA ASP A 75 9.23 13.56 -17.52
C ASP A 75 8.13 12.61 -17.00
N ARG A 76 6.87 13.03 -17.18
CA ARG A 76 5.67 12.26 -16.82
C ARG A 76 5.73 10.84 -17.38
N ARG A 77 6.23 10.67 -18.61
CA ARG A 77 6.34 9.36 -19.26
C ARG A 77 7.39 8.48 -18.59
N ARG A 78 8.49 9.06 -18.09
CA ARG A 78 9.47 8.34 -17.26
C ARG A 78 8.87 7.96 -15.92
N ILE A 79 8.21 8.88 -15.22
CA ILE A 79 7.58 8.59 -13.92
C ILE A 79 6.56 7.46 -14.04
N ALA A 80 5.65 7.53 -15.03
CA ALA A 80 4.65 6.49 -15.25
C ALA A 80 5.24 5.09 -15.54
N ARG A 81 6.45 5.02 -16.12
CA ARG A 81 7.15 3.76 -16.43
C ARG A 81 7.92 3.17 -15.25
N MET A 82 8.15 3.96 -14.20
CA MET A 82 8.83 3.46 -13.01
C MET A 82 7.93 2.42 -12.33
N ARG A 83 8.48 1.27 -11.93
CA ARG A 83 7.72 0.24 -11.21
C ARG A 83 7.87 0.33 -9.70
N ASN A 84 8.81 1.13 -9.24
CA ASN A 84 9.12 1.29 -7.82
C ASN A 84 8.45 2.58 -7.31
N THR A 85 7.43 2.41 -6.48
CA THR A 85 6.62 3.49 -5.90
C THR A 85 7.44 4.46 -5.05
N ALA A 86 8.45 3.97 -4.33
CA ALA A 86 9.35 4.83 -3.55
C ALA A 86 10.18 5.77 -4.45
N HIS A 87 10.76 5.25 -5.54
CA HIS A 87 11.44 6.10 -6.51
C HIS A 87 10.49 7.08 -7.22
N LYS A 88 9.24 6.65 -7.50
CA LYS A 88 8.23 7.55 -8.08
C LYS A 88 7.95 8.73 -7.15
N LEU A 89 7.75 8.45 -5.87
CA LEU A 89 7.47 9.45 -4.84
C LEU A 89 8.60 10.49 -4.79
N GLN A 90 9.85 10.03 -4.69
CA GLN A 90 11.04 10.89 -4.73
C GLN A 90 11.13 11.76 -5.99
N SER A 91 10.61 11.28 -7.13
CA SER A 91 10.67 12.01 -8.40
C SER A 91 9.66 13.15 -8.48
N VAL A 92 8.57 13.06 -7.70
CA VAL A 92 7.47 14.03 -7.72
C VAL A 92 7.60 15.05 -6.58
N GLU A 93 8.02 14.61 -5.40
CA GLU A 93 8.22 15.50 -4.27
C GLU A 93 9.67 16.03 -4.26
N ARG A 94 9.88 17.29 -4.64
CA ARG A 94 11.20 17.92 -4.75
C ARG A 94 11.88 18.26 -3.39
N ALA A 95 11.44 17.67 -2.28
CA ALA A 95 11.84 18.09 -0.92
C ALA A 95 12.66 17.03 -0.15
N PRO A 96 13.64 17.42 0.67
CA PRO A 96 14.49 16.52 1.46
C PRO A 96 13.78 15.83 2.66
N ALA A 97 12.48 16.05 2.88
CA ALA A 97 11.74 15.53 4.04
C ALA A 97 11.32 14.04 3.93
N ILE A 98 11.73 13.32 2.87
CA ILE A 98 11.12 12.04 2.43
C ILE A 98 12.08 10.85 2.56
N ASP A 99 13.30 11.07 3.04
CA ASP A 99 14.29 9.99 3.19
C ASP A 99 13.79 8.88 4.11
N GLY A 100 13.04 9.25 5.16
CA GLY A 100 12.41 8.30 6.07
C GLY A 100 11.35 7.44 5.38
N GLU A 101 10.45 8.07 4.62
CA GLU A 101 9.29 7.41 4.01
C GLU A 101 9.68 6.57 2.81
N THR A 102 10.60 7.08 1.98
CA THR A 102 11.19 6.28 0.90
C THR A 102 11.80 4.99 1.46
N ARG A 103 12.56 5.10 2.55
CA ARG A 103 13.17 3.93 3.22
C ARG A 103 12.10 2.96 3.73
N ARG A 104 11.00 3.48 4.30
CA ARG A 104 9.85 2.68 4.74
C ARG A 104 9.19 1.96 3.56
N LEU A 105 8.93 2.66 2.45
CA LEU A 105 8.35 2.08 1.24
C LEU A 105 9.25 0.99 0.63
N TYR A 106 10.57 1.15 0.62
CA TYR A 106 11.45 0.06 0.18
C TYR A 106 11.39 -1.16 1.10
N ALA A 107 11.35 -0.95 2.42
CA ALA A 107 11.22 -2.04 3.38
C ALA A 107 9.89 -2.77 3.18
N ILE A 108 8.79 -2.04 3.00
CA ILE A 108 7.47 -2.59 2.67
C ILE A 108 7.51 -3.36 1.35
N GLY A 109 8.18 -2.84 0.32
CA GLY A 109 8.35 -3.53 -0.95
C GLY A 109 9.06 -4.89 -0.80
N ARG A 110 10.10 -4.96 0.03
CA ARG A 110 10.80 -6.24 0.35
C ARG A 110 9.93 -7.20 1.16
N ILE A 111 9.17 -6.69 2.14
CA ILE A 111 8.19 -7.47 2.90
C ILE A 111 7.14 -8.06 1.96
N SER A 112 6.53 -7.23 1.12
CA SER A 112 5.53 -7.65 0.13
C SER A 112 6.09 -8.70 -0.82
N ALA A 113 7.33 -8.54 -1.30
CA ALA A 113 8.00 -9.52 -2.14
C ALA A 113 8.17 -10.87 -1.43
N CYS A 114 8.55 -10.88 -0.14
CA CYS A 114 8.64 -12.12 0.65
C CYS A 114 7.27 -12.80 0.82
N LEU A 115 6.23 -12.04 1.19
CA LEU A 115 4.88 -12.57 1.37
C LEU A 115 4.34 -13.20 0.06
N HIS A 116 4.62 -12.56 -1.08
CA HIS A 116 4.11 -13.01 -2.38
C HIS A 116 4.96 -14.12 -3.02
N HIS A 117 6.29 -14.00 -3.04
CA HIS A 117 7.17 -14.92 -3.77
C HIS A 117 7.64 -16.10 -2.91
N CYS A 118 7.86 -15.90 -1.62
CA CYS A 118 8.36 -16.94 -0.71
C CYS A 118 7.24 -17.56 0.13
N GLY A 119 5.98 -17.16 -0.07
CA GLY A 119 4.87 -17.54 0.81
C GLY A 119 5.14 -17.16 2.26
N GLY A 120 5.83 -16.04 2.47
CA GLY A 120 6.21 -15.51 3.79
C GLY A 120 7.39 -16.22 4.45
N VAL A 121 8.01 -17.23 3.82
CA VAL A 121 9.16 -17.90 4.43
C VAL A 121 10.34 -16.92 4.55
N VAL A 122 10.84 -16.74 5.78
CA VAL A 122 11.93 -15.80 6.06
C VAL A 122 13.28 -16.48 5.81
N HIS A 123 13.92 -16.11 4.71
CA HIS A 123 15.26 -16.61 4.36
C HIS A 123 16.41 -15.73 4.86
N ALA A 124 16.12 -14.52 5.33
CA ALA A 124 17.12 -13.57 5.78
C ALA A 124 16.65 -12.79 7.01
N ALA A 125 17.50 -12.73 8.04
CA ALA A 125 17.22 -11.99 9.27
C ALA A 125 17.02 -10.48 9.05
N SER A 126 17.50 -9.93 7.92
CA SER A 126 17.27 -8.55 7.50
C SER A 126 15.78 -8.23 7.32
N LEU A 127 14.92 -9.21 7.06
CA LEU A 127 13.49 -8.97 6.88
C LEU A 127 12.81 -8.50 8.17
N TYR A 128 13.25 -8.98 9.34
CA TYR A 128 12.77 -8.47 10.63
C TYR A 128 13.20 -7.01 10.87
N ARG A 129 14.37 -6.62 10.35
CA ARG A 129 14.77 -5.21 10.34
C ARG A 129 13.86 -4.40 9.43
N ASP A 130 13.49 -4.94 8.27
CA ASP A 130 12.57 -4.27 7.34
C ASP A 130 11.18 -4.05 7.96
N VAL A 131 10.64 -5.01 8.73
CA VAL A 131 9.37 -4.82 9.47
C VAL A 131 9.48 -3.63 10.43
N ARG A 132 10.56 -3.56 11.21
CA ARG A 132 10.77 -2.44 12.15
C ARG A 132 10.98 -1.10 11.45
N ILE A 133 11.63 -1.11 10.28
CA ILE A 133 11.74 0.08 9.43
C ILE A 133 10.34 0.49 8.97
N ALA A 134 9.54 -0.44 8.43
CA ALA A 134 8.17 -0.17 7.96
C ALA A 134 7.27 0.42 9.07
N GLU A 135 7.41 -0.08 10.30
CA GLU A 135 6.72 0.43 11.49
C GLU A 135 7.23 1.80 11.99
N GLY A 136 8.33 2.32 11.44
CA GLY A 136 8.93 3.59 11.86
C GLY A 136 9.68 3.51 13.20
N THR A 137 9.92 2.32 13.74
CA THR A 137 10.54 2.11 15.07
C THR A 137 12.06 1.96 15.02
N ALA A 138 12.66 1.83 13.83
CA ALA A 138 14.08 1.54 13.69
C ALA A 138 14.93 2.78 13.36
N TRP A 139 15.59 3.33 14.38
CA TRP A 139 16.86 4.06 14.18
C TRP A 139 18.05 3.43 14.91
N GLN A 140 17.88 2.68 16.01
CA GLN A 140 19.00 2.04 16.71
C GLN A 140 18.56 0.83 17.56
N VAL A 141 18.50 -0.39 17.00
CA VAL A 141 18.60 -1.62 17.82
C VAL A 141 19.14 -2.79 16.98
N SER A 142 20.32 -3.28 17.35
CA SER A 142 20.90 -4.53 16.85
C SER A 142 19.91 -5.69 17.03
N LEU A 143 19.71 -6.50 15.99
CA LEU A 143 18.95 -7.75 16.13
C LEU A 143 19.70 -8.64 17.14
N PRO A 144 19.02 -9.36 18.05
CA PRO A 144 19.67 -10.43 18.78
C PRO A 144 20.21 -11.44 17.76
N ALA A 145 21.53 -11.65 17.77
CA ALA A 145 22.20 -12.63 16.94
C ALA A 145 21.67 -14.02 17.34
N GLY A 146 20.90 -14.65 16.45
CA GLY A 146 20.41 -16.03 16.67
C GLY A 146 19.00 -16.36 16.19
N ALA A 147 18.19 -15.39 15.75
CA ALA A 147 16.78 -15.64 15.39
C ALA A 147 16.55 -16.27 14.00
N ALA A 148 17.49 -17.04 13.46
CA ALA A 148 17.32 -17.71 12.17
C ALA A 148 17.95 -19.10 12.21
N LYS A 149 17.12 -20.11 12.46
CA LYS A 149 17.38 -21.48 11.98
C LYS A 149 16.14 -22.30 11.63
N ASP A 150 14.94 -21.85 12.01
CA ASP A 150 13.70 -22.45 11.53
C ASP A 150 12.95 -21.54 10.56
N SER A 151 12.36 -22.16 9.54
CA SER A 151 11.54 -21.60 8.45
C SER A 151 10.26 -20.92 8.97
N ALA A 152 10.42 -19.91 9.82
CA ALA A 152 9.31 -19.11 10.32
C ALA A 152 8.66 -18.37 9.15
N ARG A 153 7.33 -18.37 9.13
CA ARG A 153 6.55 -17.56 8.19
C ARG A 153 6.39 -16.16 8.78
N LEU A 154 6.66 -15.15 7.96
CA LEU A 154 6.38 -13.77 8.28
C LEU A 154 4.87 -13.55 8.27
N LEU A 155 4.34 -13.18 9.41
CA LEU A 155 3.00 -12.63 9.56
C LEU A 155 3.11 -11.25 10.17
N LEU A 156 2.50 -10.26 9.53
CA LEU A 156 2.40 -8.92 10.08
C LEU A 156 1.33 -8.91 11.17
N SER A 157 1.66 -8.27 12.29
CA SER A 157 0.67 -8.01 13.34
C SER A 157 -0.36 -6.99 12.85
N SER A 158 -1.56 -6.99 13.43
CA SER A 158 -2.57 -5.95 13.13
C SER A 158 -2.04 -4.54 13.39
N ARG A 159 -1.17 -4.38 14.40
CA ARG A 159 -0.47 -3.12 14.66
C ARG A 159 0.45 -2.72 13.50
N ALA A 160 1.26 -3.65 12.99
CA ALA A 160 2.15 -3.39 11.86
C ALA A 160 1.35 -2.99 10.61
N ILE A 161 0.26 -3.70 10.34
CA ILE A 161 -0.66 -3.39 9.23
C ILE A 161 -1.24 -1.99 9.40
N GLY A 162 -1.75 -1.65 10.59
CA GLY A 162 -2.30 -0.32 10.87
C GLY A 162 -1.27 0.80 10.67
N ILE A 163 -0.02 0.61 11.13
CA ILE A 163 1.05 1.59 10.94
C ILE A 163 1.44 1.75 9.47
N ILE A 164 1.49 0.64 8.71
CA ILE A 164 1.79 0.68 7.27
C ILE A 164 0.66 1.38 6.52
N SER A 165 -0.60 1.02 6.77
CA SER A 165 -1.77 1.69 6.18
C SER A 165 -1.78 3.20 6.50
N GLY A 166 -1.46 3.57 7.74
CA GLY A 166 -1.32 4.97 8.15
C GLY A 166 -0.27 5.72 7.34
N LEU A 167 0.91 5.12 7.13
CA LEU A 167 1.95 5.72 6.27
C LEU A 167 1.44 5.97 4.84
N TYR A 168 0.75 5.00 4.23
CA TYR A 168 0.22 5.17 2.88
C TYR A 168 -0.82 6.29 2.82
N HIS A 169 -1.69 6.38 3.82
CA HIS A 169 -2.67 7.45 3.96
C HIS A 169 -2.00 8.82 4.10
N ASP A 170 -1.03 8.95 5.01
CA ASP A 170 -0.29 10.19 5.28
C ASP A 170 0.49 10.68 4.05
N ILE A 171 1.05 9.77 3.25
CA ILE A 171 1.65 10.12 1.95
C ILE A 171 0.56 10.64 1.01
N GLY A 172 -0.57 9.95 0.92
CA GLY A 172 -1.70 10.36 0.08
C GLY A 172 -2.19 11.77 0.40
N ASP A 173 -2.39 12.07 1.68
CA ASP A 173 -2.86 13.38 2.15
C ASP A 173 -1.88 14.50 1.83
N ARG A 174 -0.58 14.29 2.05
CA ARG A 174 0.43 15.30 1.72
C ARG A 174 0.50 15.56 0.22
N LEU A 175 0.37 14.52 -0.60
CA LEU A 175 0.34 14.66 -2.05
C LEU A 175 -0.85 15.49 -2.55
N ILE A 176 -2.02 15.37 -1.92
CA ILE A 176 -3.22 16.13 -2.35
C ILE A 176 -3.23 17.57 -1.83
N VAL A 177 -2.66 17.85 -0.64
CA VAL A 177 -2.58 19.20 -0.07
C VAL A 177 -1.84 20.19 -1.00
N GLY A 178 -0.88 19.71 -1.79
CA GLY A 178 -0.21 20.52 -2.82
C GLY A 178 -1.12 21.03 -3.94
N PHE A 179 -2.37 20.57 -4.02
CA PHE A 179 -3.36 20.90 -5.04
C PHE A 179 -4.68 21.31 -4.39
N PRO A 180 -4.84 22.55 -3.89
CA PRO A 180 -6.03 22.99 -3.14
C PRO A 180 -7.34 22.88 -3.94
N GLY A 181 -7.26 22.87 -5.28
CA GLY A 181 -8.39 22.54 -6.15
C GLY A 181 -8.79 21.07 -6.15
N ALA A 182 -8.10 20.17 -5.45
CA ALA A 182 -8.40 18.74 -5.36
C ALA A 182 -9.08 18.35 -4.04
N ALA A 183 -9.06 19.19 -2.99
CA ALA A 183 -9.53 18.85 -1.65
C ALA A 183 -11.06 18.84 -1.44
N ILE A 184 -11.86 18.36 -2.40
CA ILE A 184 -13.32 18.23 -2.25
C ILE A 184 -13.65 16.76 -2.00
N ASP A 185 -14.43 16.54 -0.94
CA ASP A 185 -14.94 15.26 -0.45
C ASP A 185 -15.70 14.52 -1.57
N VAL A 186 -15.10 13.46 -2.09
CA VAL A 186 -15.78 12.55 -3.01
C VAL A 186 -16.47 11.51 -2.14
N ASP A 187 -17.77 11.73 -1.91
CA ASP A 187 -18.59 10.76 -1.17
C ASP A 187 -18.76 9.47 -2.00
N PHE A 188 -18.03 8.41 -1.61
CA PHE A 188 -18.23 7.05 -2.14
C PHE A 188 -19.35 6.29 -1.42
N CYS A 189 -19.95 6.86 -0.36
CA CYS A 189 -21.14 6.31 0.30
C CYS A 189 -22.44 6.61 -0.48
N GLY A 190 -22.33 7.22 -1.66
CA GLY A 190 -23.36 7.20 -2.70
C GLY A 190 -23.65 5.78 -3.16
N THR A 191 -24.44 5.07 -2.36
CA THR A 191 -25.07 3.77 -2.60
C THR A 191 -25.33 3.53 -4.08
N ARG A 192 -24.47 2.75 -4.74
CA ARG A 192 -24.76 2.19 -6.07
C ARG A 192 -25.87 1.15 -5.89
N ALA A 193 -27.11 1.61 -5.96
CA ALA A 193 -28.32 0.80 -6.05
C ALA A 193 -28.46 0.08 -7.41
N TYR A 194 -27.37 -0.51 -7.94
CA TYR A 194 -27.36 -1.15 -9.27
C TYR A 194 -26.69 -2.53 -9.32
N ILE A 195 -26.43 -3.17 -8.18
CA ILE A 195 -26.17 -4.62 -8.17
C ILE A 195 -27.51 -5.29 -7.86
N GLY A 196 -28.32 -5.50 -8.91
CA GLY A 196 -29.42 -6.44 -8.83
C GLY A 196 -28.86 -7.83 -8.48
N PRO A 197 -29.55 -8.63 -7.65
CA PRO A 197 -29.09 -9.96 -7.32
C PRO A 197 -28.97 -10.77 -8.62
N ALA A 198 -27.75 -11.28 -8.89
CA ALA A 198 -27.57 -12.29 -9.90
C ALA A 198 -28.30 -13.55 -9.43
N THR A 199 -29.49 -13.80 -9.98
CA THR A 199 -30.21 -15.05 -9.80
C THR A 199 -29.37 -16.15 -10.45
N VAL A 200 -28.63 -16.90 -9.64
CA VAL A 200 -28.03 -18.16 -10.07
C VAL A 200 -29.18 -19.16 -10.12
N ALA A 201 -29.67 -19.44 -11.34
CA ALA A 201 -30.50 -20.60 -11.57
C ALA A 201 -29.64 -21.84 -11.29
N GLY A 202 -29.84 -22.46 -10.13
CA GLY A 202 -29.46 -23.84 -9.94
C GLY A 202 -30.47 -24.69 -10.70
N ASP A 203 -30.03 -25.34 -11.77
CA ASP A 203 -30.78 -26.46 -12.32
C ASP A 203 -30.72 -27.58 -11.27
N GLU A 204 -31.89 -27.89 -10.71
CA GLU A 204 -32.15 -29.14 -10.02
C GLU A 204 -32.28 -30.26 -11.07
N ILE A 205 -31.74 -31.43 -10.69
CA ILE A 205 -31.81 -32.78 -11.30
C ILE A 205 -30.60 -33.18 -12.16
#